data_AF-A0A954MDQ8-F1
#
_entry.id   AF-A0A954MDQ8-F1
#
_cell.length_a   1.000
_cell.length_b   1.000
_cell.length_c   1.000
_cell.angle_alpha   90.00
_cell.angle_beta   90.00
_cell.angle_gamma   90.00
#
_symmetry.space_group_name_H-M   'P 1'
#
loop_
_entity.id
_entity.type
_entity.pdbx_description
1 polymer ?
#
loop_
_entity_poly.entity_id
_entity_poly.type
_entity_poly.pdbx_seq_one_letter_code
_entity_poly.pdbx_strand_id
1 'polypeptide(L)'
;MSGISQTDGRHCEHSTRNDAAGCASLSDQRGKRTQRHIGAAEPDGNGRSLTAGSASPELPSIELPLLAEFTGSEFQCPGENKPISAAIHRARLAQGWPACQSCLWNDASPSDETGSTQPRVHRSRRQGIRRTEYGIRGAWLNEIDRWTASFLATVIATHVTQSVNQVEHSSRISHRSFPKPSSTQDPSESTSVITAQPAVIVVGFDHSTGAADIFAGVSSALVKTGSQIVDAGRCTATSLLLCLRKHPAATAAVLVTGSGAASGDIGMDILDRFGRAISVPWRRFGLSAKIHHEPRTSAGRKNTSLSQGTEEFTDARLQAILNNVRPGQRQFSPTATGAAASQPATKRQVSESILFLPESWQRNRQERRTVRHSGHRITVDSERSYRRWLTRWWPQDSSASLCFQVQDPLVADRIQWLAAERRLNLHAELKNAGRSTSRTDPSESSALKQQRNASSTATQQLTAEFTRHAPCVTIHDDDRHFELTTIHGKQLSPERLADWINNSTHALLQHVTAHAASPSRLTLVDVAAPDSGIGQDHIDDALAVSGLILTLMCDKSLPY
;
A
#
# COMPACT_ATOMS: atom_id res chain seq x y z
N MET A 1 -50.60 38.19 -47.77
CA MET A 1 -50.25 36.89 -48.40
C MET A 1 -48.92 36.50 -47.79
N SER A 2 -48.77 35.55 -46.89
CA SER A 2 -49.34 34.21 -46.69
C SER A 2 -49.06 33.88 -45.21
N GLY A 3 -50.02 33.45 -44.39
CA GLY A 3 -50.49 32.06 -44.33
C GLY A 3 -49.93 31.40 -43.06
N ILE A 4 -50.53 31.72 -41.90
CA ILE A 4 -50.25 31.11 -40.60
C ILE A 4 -51.14 29.87 -40.46
N SER A 5 -50.55 28.71 -40.21
CA SER A 5 -51.29 27.51 -39.81
C SER A 5 -50.95 27.16 -38.37
N GLN A 6 -51.97 27.26 -37.52
CA GLN A 6 -52.03 26.68 -36.18
C GLN A 6 -52.08 25.16 -36.28
N THR A 7 -51.38 24.49 -35.36
CA THR A 7 -51.74 23.14 -34.91
C THR A 7 -51.61 23.09 -33.40
N ASP A 8 -52.76 22.91 -32.76
CA ASP A 8 -52.98 22.40 -31.40
C ASP A 8 -52.10 21.17 -31.14
N GLY A 9 -51.58 20.89 -29.95
CA GLY A 9 -52.17 20.97 -28.63
C GLY A 9 -52.05 19.58 -28.01
N ARG A 10 -51.23 19.43 -26.96
CA ARG A 10 -51.25 18.33 -25.99
C ARG A 10 -50.39 18.71 -24.78
N HIS A 11 -51.08 19.21 -23.75
CA HIS A 11 -50.55 19.31 -22.40
C HIS A 11 -50.38 17.90 -21.82
N CYS A 12 -49.17 17.56 -21.39
CA CYS A 12 -48.94 16.47 -20.45
C CYS A 12 -49.00 17.03 -19.03
N GLU A 13 -50.10 16.76 -18.34
CA GLU A 13 -50.23 16.96 -16.89
C GLU A 13 -49.37 15.90 -16.18
N HIS A 14 -48.32 16.33 -15.47
CA HIS A 14 -47.63 15.48 -14.51
C HIS A 14 -48.45 15.43 -13.21
N SER A 15 -49.22 14.35 -13.08
CA SER A 15 -49.88 13.93 -11.85
C SER A 15 -48.85 13.60 -10.77
N THR A 16 -48.76 14.44 -9.73
CA THR A 16 -48.06 14.15 -8.48
C THR A 16 -48.89 13.16 -7.65
N ARG A 17 -48.54 11.86 -7.74
CA ARG A 17 -49.06 10.85 -6.82
C ARG A 17 -48.24 10.86 -5.53
N ASN A 18 -48.84 11.41 -4.49
CA ASN A 18 -48.46 11.22 -3.09
C ASN A 18 -48.90 9.82 -2.65
N ASP A 19 -47.95 8.91 -2.45
CA ASP A 19 -48.17 7.69 -1.67
C ASP A 19 -47.49 7.85 -0.30
N ALA A 20 -48.28 8.38 0.64
CA ALA A 20 -48.00 8.35 2.06
C ALA A 20 -48.89 7.27 2.71
N ALA A 21 -48.33 6.10 2.99
CA ALA A 21 -48.86 5.08 3.90
C ALA A 21 -47.79 4.01 4.15
N GLY A 22 -47.47 3.55 5.35
CA GLY A 22 -47.84 3.97 6.69
C GLY A 22 -46.72 3.55 7.65
N CYS A 23 -46.44 4.41 8.61
CA CYS A 23 -45.52 4.14 9.71
C CYS A 23 -46.25 3.22 10.70
N ALA A 24 -46.03 1.91 10.61
CA ALA A 24 -46.47 0.97 11.63
C ALA A 24 -45.43 0.92 12.74
N SER A 25 -45.83 1.44 13.90
CA SER A 25 -45.21 1.30 15.20
C SER A 25 -44.93 -0.17 15.55
N LEU A 26 -43.64 -0.56 15.60
CA LEU A 26 -43.22 -1.79 16.25
C LEU A 26 -43.00 -1.52 17.74
N SER A 27 -44.07 -1.79 18.49
CA SER A 27 -44.07 -1.98 19.93
C SER A 27 -43.16 -3.14 20.34
N ASP A 28 -42.20 -2.82 21.19
CA ASP A 28 -41.85 -3.50 22.43
C ASP A 28 -42.29 -4.99 22.53
N GLN A 29 -41.37 -5.91 22.21
CA GLN A 29 -41.43 -7.28 22.71
C GLN A 29 -40.09 -7.70 23.31
N ARG A 30 -40.06 -7.65 24.65
CA ARG A 30 -39.12 -8.35 25.51
C ARG A 30 -39.07 -9.84 25.15
N GLY A 31 -38.02 -10.24 24.45
CA GLY A 31 -37.64 -11.64 24.27
C GLY A 31 -37.17 -12.24 25.60
N LYS A 32 -37.96 -13.16 26.14
CA LYS A 32 -37.64 -13.98 27.32
C LYS A 32 -36.38 -14.81 27.08
N ARG A 33 -35.45 -14.68 28.01
CA ARG A 33 -34.21 -15.43 28.15
C ARG A 33 -34.54 -16.86 28.61
N THR A 34 -34.51 -17.84 27.70
CA THR A 34 -34.56 -19.27 28.04
C THR A 34 -33.14 -19.75 28.36
N GLN A 35 -32.86 -19.94 29.65
CA GLN A 35 -31.73 -20.73 30.13
C GLN A 35 -31.89 -22.18 29.64
N ARG A 36 -30.99 -22.64 28.76
CA ARG A 36 -30.79 -24.07 28.55
C ARG A 36 -29.78 -24.57 29.58
N HIS A 37 -30.29 -25.36 30.52
CA HIS A 37 -29.49 -26.25 31.35
C HIS A 37 -28.73 -27.24 30.44
N ILE A 38 -27.41 -27.26 30.55
CA ILE A 38 -26.57 -28.33 30.01
C ILE A 38 -26.57 -29.42 31.09
N GLY A 39 -27.29 -30.50 30.82
CA GLY A 39 -27.27 -31.72 31.62
C GLY A 39 -25.99 -32.50 31.34
N ALA A 40 -25.29 -32.88 32.41
CA ALA A 40 -24.22 -33.86 32.39
C ALA A 40 -24.83 -35.25 32.13
N ALA A 41 -24.30 -35.94 31.12
CA ALA A 41 -24.55 -37.35 30.88
C ALA A 41 -23.23 -38.11 31.08
N GLU A 42 -23.21 -38.94 32.12
CA GLU A 42 -22.27 -40.05 32.28
C GLU A 42 -22.45 -41.06 31.14
N PRO A 43 -21.38 -41.78 30.78
CA PRO A 43 -21.57 -43.13 30.28
C PRO A 43 -20.86 -44.14 31.19
N ASP A 44 -21.70 -45.01 31.73
CA ASP A 44 -21.34 -46.30 32.31
C ASP A 44 -20.50 -47.14 31.35
N GLY A 45 -19.55 -47.85 31.96
CA GLY A 45 -18.73 -48.84 31.28
C GLY A 45 -19.51 -50.05 30.82
N ASN A 46 -18.99 -50.70 29.77
CA ASN A 46 -19.08 -52.13 29.65
C ASN A 46 -17.84 -52.66 28.95
N GLY A 47 -17.14 -53.55 29.64
CA GLY A 47 -15.93 -54.19 29.16
C GLY A 47 -16.24 -55.26 28.11
N ARG A 48 -15.26 -55.46 27.23
CA ARG A 48 -15.02 -56.75 26.59
C ARG A 48 -13.54 -56.91 26.30
N SER A 49 -12.96 -57.82 27.07
CA SER A 49 -11.64 -58.41 26.90
C SER A 49 -11.62 -59.21 25.60
N LEU A 50 -10.69 -58.90 24.69
CA LEU A 50 -10.24 -59.81 23.65
C LEU A 50 -8.72 -59.71 23.51
N THR A 51 -8.15 -60.90 23.38
CA THR A 51 -6.76 -61.31 23.51
C THR A 51 -5.88 -60.96 22.32
N ALA A 52 -4.62 -60.64 22.64
CA ALA A 52 -3.36 -61.03 21.97
C ALA A 52 -3.34 -61.23 20.44
N GLY A 53 -2.51 -60.41 19.77
CA GLY A 53 -2.12 -60.59 18.37
C GLY A 53 -1.11 -59.54 17.91
N SER A 54 0.06 -59.50 18.57
CA SER A 54 1.20 -58.65 18.19
C SER A 54 1.94 -59.28 17.01
N ALA A 55 1.75 -58.72 15.81
CA ALA A 55 2.66 -58.89 14.68
C ALA A 55 2.81 -57.53 14.00
N SER A 56 3.83 -56.78 14.42
CA SER A 56 4.29 -55.58 13.72
C SER A 56 4.87 -55.99 12.36
N PRO A 57 4.42 -55.42 11.23
CA PRO A 57 5.14 -55.55 9.98
C PRO A 57 6.43 -54.73 10.06
N GLU A 58 7.57 -55.39 9.89
CA GLU A 58 8.87 -54.75 9.68
C GLU A 58 8.77 -53.82 8.47
N LEU A 59 8.79 -52.51 8.74
CA LEU A 59 8.96 -51.51 7.70
C LEU A 59 10.40 -51.60 7.18
N PRO A 60 10.61 -51.64 5.85
CA PRO A 60 11.95 -51.63 5.29
C PRO A 60 12.66 -50.34 5.71
N SER A 61 13.79 -50.50 6.38
CA SER A 61 14.75 -49.44 6.67
C SER A 61 15.16 -48.77 5.36
N ILE A 62 14.53 -47.63 5.04
CA ILE A 62 15.01 -46.74 3.99
C ILE A 62 16.28 -46.09 4.57
N GLU A 63 17.42 -46.66 4.20
CA GLU A 63 18.72 -46.02 4.36
C GLU A 63 18.70 -44.75 3.50
N LEU A 64 18.29 -43.64 4.11
CA LEU A 64 18.59 -42.31 3.59
C LEU A 64 20.11 -42.24 3.43
N PRO A 65 20.64 -41.92 2.25
CA PRO A 65 22.06 -41.72 2.09
C PRO A 65 22.46 -40.65 3.10
N LEU A 66 23.28 -41.07 4.08
CA LEU A 66 24.02 -40.18 4.95
C LEU A 66 24.53 -39.04 4.07
N LEU A 67 24.00 -37.84 4.33
CA LEU A 67 24.53 -36.59 3.81
C LEU A 67 26.03 -36.64 4.05
N ALA A 68 26.78 -36.95 2.99
CA ALA A 68 28.23 -36.93 2.99
C ALA A 68 28.63 -35.62 3.65
N GLU A 69 29.45 -35.73 4.70
CA GLU A 69 29.91 -34.64 5.54
C GLU A 69 30.18 -33.42 4.68
N PHE A 70 29.20 -32.51 4.65
CA PHE A 70 29.43 -31.18 4.14
C PHE A 70 30.40 -30.58 5.16
N THR A 71 31.69 -30.70 4.87
CA THR A 71 32.76 -29.84 5.39
C THR A 71 32.57 -28.41 4.84
N GLY A 72 31.31 -27.95 4.84
CA GLY A 72 30.93 -26.60 4.51
C GLY A 72 31.49 -25.74 5.60
N SER A 73 32.42 -24.86 5.23
CA SER A 73 32.89 -23.76 6.04
C SER A 73 31.70 -23.16 6.79
N GLU A 74 31.71 -23.33 8.10
CA GLU A 74 30.71 -22.74 8.99
C GLU A 74 31.01 -21.24 9.10
N PHE A 75 30.06 -20.39 8.70
CA PHE A 75 30.21 -18.93 8.73
C PHE A 75 29.61 -18.43 10.04
N GLN A 76 30.39 -17.81 10.92
CA GLN A 76 29.90 -17.23 12.18
C GLN A 76 29.68 -15.71 12.09
N CYS A 77 28.56 -15.27 11.50
CA CYS A 77 28.30 -13.85 11.28
C CYS A 77 28.29 -13.04 12.60
N PRO A 78 28.79 -11.79 12.61
CA PRO A 78 28.71 -10.90 13.76
C PRO A 78 27.30 -10.83 14.36
N GLY A 79 27.16 -11.13 15.65
CA GLY A 79 25.86 -11.14 16.35
C GLY A 79 25.09 -12.47 16.28
N GLU A 80 25.60 -13.48 15.57
CA GLU A 80 25.09 -14.85 15.65
C GLU A 80 25.87 -15.68 16.66
N ASN A 81 25.14 -16.37 17.53
CA ASN A 81 25.71 -17.21 18.57
C ASN A 81 26.05 -18.61 18.05
N LYS A 82 25.61 -18.94 16.84
CA LYS A 82 25.79 -20.21 16.18
C LYS A 82 26.31 -19.99 14.76
N PRO A 83 27.20 -20.87 14.27
CA PRO A 83 27.59 -20.86 12.87
C PRO A 83 26.36 -21.04 11.97
N ILE A 84 26.37 -20.35 10.85
CA ILE A 84 25.37 -20.47 9.79
C ILE A 84 26.02 -21.03 8.53
N SER A 85 25.22 -21.66 7.68
CA SER A 85 25.72 -22.18 6.42
C SER A 85 26.12 -21.05 5.47
N ALA A 86 27.04 -21.33 4.55
CA ALA A 86 27.44 -20.40 3.48
C ALA A 86 26.25 -19.86 2.68
N ALA A 87 25.21 -20.69 2.51
CA ALA A 87 23.99 -20.32 1.81
C ALA A 87 23.19 -19.27 2.59
N ILE A 88 23.06 -19.45 3.91
CA ILE A 88 22.42 -18.45 4.78
C ILE A 88 23.25 -17.17 4.75
N HIS A 89 24.57 -17.22 4.97
CA HIS A 89 25.42 -16.02 4.93
C HIS A 89 25.28 -15.24 3.60
N ARG A 90 25.32 -15.93 2.46
CA ARG A 90 25.12 -15.32 1.14
C ARG A 90 23.71 -14.77 0.94
N ALA A 91 22.68 -15.46 1.41
CA ALA A 91 21.31 -14.96 1.39
C ALA A 91 21.19 -13.66 2.22
N ARG A 92 21.84 -13.62 3.39
CA ARG A 92 21.90 -12.42 4.24
C ARG A 92 22.66 -11.28 3.57
N LEU A 93 23.79 -11.54 2.91
CA LEU A 93 24.53 -10.53 2.13
C LEU A 93 23.71 -10.00 0.94
N ALA A 94 23.02 -10.87 0.22
CA ALA A 94 22.13 -10.50 -0.87
C ALA A 94 20.97 -9.60 -0.38
N GLN A 95 20.40 -9.96 0.79
CA GLN A 95 19.41 -9.17 1.52
C GLN A 95 20.00 -7.94 2.24
N GLY A 96 21.32 -7.75 2.19
CA GLY A 96 22.01 -6.58 2.70
C GLY A 96 22.25 -6.55 4.21
N TRP A 97 22.16 -7.66 4.94
CA TRP A 97 22.30 -7.70 6.41
C TRP A 97 23.63 -7.07 6.91
N PRO A 98 23.63 -6.03 7.77
CA PRO A 98 24.81 -5.24 8.11
C PRO A 98 25.87 -6.04 8.87
N ALA A 99 25.45 -6.97 9.73
CA ALA A 99 26.35 -7.92 10.38
C ALA A 99 27.20 -8.70 9.37
N CYS A 100 26.59 -9.09 8.24
CA CYS A 100 27.29 -9.83 7.19
C CYS A 100 28.20 -8.91 6.35
N GLN A 101 27.90 -7.61 6.24
CA GLN A 101 28.71 -6.65 5.49
C GLN A 101 30.09 -6.39 6.12
N SER A 102 30.19 -6.51 7.45
CA SER A 102 31.45 -6.38 8.18
C SER A 102 32.03 -7.73 8.62
N CYS A 103 31.44 -8.84 8.17
CA CYS A 103 31.99 -10.14 8.54
C CYS A 103 33.27 -10.41 7.74
N LEU A 104 34.17 -11.18 8.33
CA LEU A 104 35.44 -11.59 7.71
C LEU A 104 35.24 -12.35 6.39
N TRP A 105 34.06 -12.93 6.17
CA TRP A 105 33.75 -13.70 4.97
C TRP A 105 33.02 -12.92 3.88
N ASN A 106 32.79 -11.61 4.05
CA ASN A 106 32.20 -10.78 3.01
C ASN A 106 33.05 -10.82 1.72
N ASP A 107 34.38 -10.86 1.88
CA ASP A 107 35.35 -10.89 0.77
C ASP A 107 35.68 -12.32 0.30
N ALA A 108 35.25 -13.35 1.04
CA ALA A 108 35.54 -14.76 0.72
C ALA A 108 34.68 -15.33 -0.43
N SER A 109 34.13 -14.45 -1.28
CA SER A 109 33.50 -14.89 -2.52
C SER A 109 34.59 -15.37 -3.48
N PRO A 110 34.52 -16.63 -3.96
CA PRO A 110 35.54 -17.15 -4.85
C PRO A 110 35.56 -16.35 -6.17
N SER A 111 36.76 -15.87 -6.53
CA SER A 111 37.23 -15.37 -7.83
C SER A 111 36.79 -13.98 -8.33
N ASP A 112 37.38 -12.96 -7.74
CA ASP A 112 38.28 -11.93 -8.31
C ASP A 112 38.61 -11.78 -9.84
N GLU A 113 37.95 -12.42 -10.81
CA GLU A 113 38.34 -12.24 -12.24
C GLU A 113 37.47 -11.26 -13.05
N THR A 114 36.40 -10.71 -12.49
CA THR A 114 35.64 -9.62 -13.13
C THR A 114 35.76 -8.33 -12.33
N GLY A 115 36.98 -7.78 -12.33
CA GLY A 115 37.30 -6.48 -11.77
C GLY A 115 36.57 -5.34 -12.49
N SER A 116 35.30 -5.10 -12.15
CA SER A 116 34.58 -3.86 -12.44
C SER A 116 33.22 -3.84 -11.72
N THR A 117 32.93 -2.76 -11.00
CA THR A 117 31.57 -2.25 -10.66
C THR A 117 30.75 -2.73 -9.43
N GLN A 118 31.30 -3.40 -8.40
CA GLN A 118 30.55 -3.58 -7.12
C GLN A 118 30.63 -2.48 -6.03
N PRO A 119 31.54 -1.47 -6.01
CA PRO A 119 31.61 -0.54 -4.86
C PRO A 119 30.45 0.47 -4.77
N ARG A 120 29.59 0.59 -5.79
CA ARG A 120 28.43 1.51 -5.74
C ARG A 120 27.26 0.98 -4.91
N VAL A 121 27.06 -0.34 -4.82
CA VAL A 121 25.96 -0.92 -4.04
C VAL A 121 26.19 -0.75 -2.53
N HIS A 122 27.45 -0.73 -2.08
CA HIS A 122 27.81 -0.61 -0.67
C HIS A 122 27.63 0.81 -0.09
N ARG A 123 27.80 1.87 -0.89
CA ARG A 123 27.69 3.25 -0.40
C ARG A 123 26.24 3.73 -0.23
N SER A 124 25.31 3.15 -1.00
CA SER A 124 23.88 3.45 -0.86
C SER A 124 23.18 2.69 0.29
N ARG A 125 23.83 1.67 0.87
CA ARG A 125 23.24 0.79 1.90
C ARG A 125 23.40 1.27 3.35
N ARG A 126 24.00 2.45 3.60
CA ARG A 126 24.13 3.07 4.94
C ARG A 126 23.17 4.23 5.17
N GLN A 127 22.09 4.30 4.41
CA GLN A 127 21.11 5.36 4.54
C GLN A 127 20.04 4.83 5.49
N GLY A 128 19.96 5.40 6.69
CA GLY A 128 18.94 5.08 7.70
C GLY A 128 17.51 5.21 7.17
N ILE A 129 16.51 5.22 8.04
CA ILE A 129 15.11 5.29 7.59
C ILE A 129 14.85 6.56 6.78
N ARG A 130 14.54 6.42 5.49
CA ARG A 130 14.27 7.52 4.58
C ARG A 130 12.80 7.90 4.62
N ARG A 131 12.50 9.19 4.49
CA ARG A 131 11.13 9.67 4.26
C ARG A 131 10.81 9.61 2.76
N THR A 132 9.66 9.05 2.42
CA THR A 132 9.10 9.04 1.06
C THR A 132 7.91 9.98 0.94
N GLU A 133 7.33 10.08 -0.25
CA GLU A 133 6.12 10.90 -0.47
C GLU A 133 4.92 10.41 0.37
N TYR A 134 4.84 9.10 0.65
CA TYR A 134 3.72 8.47 1.36
C TYR A 134 4.04 8.09 2.82
N GLY A 135 5.31 8.04 3.20
CA GLY A 135 5.69 7.65 4.56
C GLY A 135 7.19 7.45 4.74
N ILE A 136 7.59 6.23 5.09
CA ILE A 136 8.98 5.89 5.40
C ILE A 136 9.42 4.59 4.74
N ARG A 137 10.72 4.46 4.46
CA ARG A 137 11.37 3.26 3.90
C ARG A 137 12.75 3.04 4.53
N GLY A 138 13.18 1.80 4.57
CA GLY A 138 14.55 1.42 4.96
C GLY A 138 14.79 -0.05 4.66
N ALA A 139 16.06 -0.45 4.59
CA ALA A 139 16.41 -1.84 4.34
C ALA A 139 15.81 -2.76 5.43
N TRP A 140 15.11 -3.82 5.00
CA TRP A 140 14.48 -4.77 5.90
C TRP A 140 15.51 -5.46 6.81
N LEU A 141 15.16 -5.65 8.09
CA LEU A 141 16.03 -6.17 9.18
C LEU A 141 17.22 -5.29 9.57
N ASN A 142 17.61 -4.33 8.73
CA ASN A 142 18.75 -3.47 8.97
C ASN A 142 18.31 -2.15 9.60
N GLU A 143 17.42 -1.46 8.90
CA GLU A 143 16.90 -0.15 9.27
C GLU A 143 15.46 -0.26 9.75
N ILE A 144 14.69 -1.18 9.16
CA ILE A 144 13.32 -1.47 9.58
C ILE A 144 13.19 -2.97 9.84
N ASP A 145 13.33 -3.33 11.12
CA ASP A 145 12.96 -4.63 11.67
C ASP A 145 11.59 -4.55 12.36
N ARG A 146 11.08 -5.69 12.83
CA ARG A 146 9.77 -5.78 13.51
C ARG A 146 9.66 -4.81 14.68
N TRP A 147 10.72 -4.66 15.46
CA TRP A 147 10.70 -3.83 16.67
C TRP A 147 10.75 -2.34 16.35
N THR A 148 11.61 -1.94 15.42
CA THR A 148 11.66 -0.57 14.90
C THR A 148 10.33 -0.16 14.27
N ALA A 149 9.71 -1.05 13.49
CA ALA A 149 8.38 -0.81 12.95
C ALA A 149 7.32 -0.66 14.05
N SER A 150 7.39 -1.47 15.11
CA SER A 150 6.50 -1.35 16.28
C SER A 150 6.65 0.01 16.98
N PHE A 151 7.89 0.47 17.16
CA PHE A 151 8.17 1.79 17.73
C PHE A 151 7.61 2.92 16.85
N LEU A 152 7.84 2.87 15.54
CA LEU A 152 7.36 3.87 14.60
C LEU A 152 5.83 3.87 14.51
N ALA A 153 5.19 2.71 14.54
CA ALA A 153 3.74 2.57 14.61
C ALA A 153 3.15 3.20 15.89
N THR A 154 3.85 3.09 17.02
CA THR A 154 3.46 3.75 18.29
C THR A 154 3.47 5.28 18.13
N VAL A 155 4.49 5.82 17.49
CA VAL A 155 4.58 7.26 17.16
C VAL A 155 3.44 7.68 16.25
N ILE A 156 3.15 6.90 15.20
CA ILE A 156 2.06 7.15 14.26
C ILE A 156 0.70 7.16 14.97
N ALA A 157 0.39 6.13 15.77
CA ALA A 157 -0.86 6.05 16.53
C ALA A 157 -1.05 7.26 17.45
N THR A 158 0.01 7.65 18.16
CA THR A 158 -0.02 8.80 19.06
C THR A 158 -0.32 10.08 18.29
N HIS A 159 0.36 10.29 17.16
CA HIS A 159 0.15 11.45 16.31
C HIS A 159 -1.28 11.51 15.75
N VAL A 160 -1.77 10.41 15.15
CA VAL A 160 -3.12 10.33 14.59
C VAL A 160 -4.18 10.60 15.66
N THR A 161 -4.03 9.99 16.85
CA THR A 161 -4.95 10.21 17.98
C THR A 161 -4.97 11.67 18.42
N GLN A 162 -3.80 12.32 18.51
CA GLN A 162 -3.73 13.75 18.85
C GLN A 162 -4.42 14.62 17.79
N SER A 163 -4.19 14.34 16.51
CA SER A 163 -4.79 15.10 15.41
C SER A 163 -6.32 14.99 15.38
N VAL A 164 -6.87 13.80 15.63
CA VAL A 164 -8.33 13.59 15.70
C VAL A 164 -8.96 14.39 16.84
N ASN A 165 -8.37 14.29 18.04
CA ASN A 165 -8.87 15.01 19.22
C ASN A 165 -8.80 16.55 19.05
N GLN A 166 -7.81 17.08 18.33
CA GLN A 166 -7.71 18.51 18.05
C GLN A 166 -8.82 19.04 17.13
N VAL A 167 -9.21 18.26 16.11
CA VAL A 167 -10.29 18.63 15.17
C VAL A 167 -11.64 18.64 15.87
N GLU A 168 -11.91 17.64 16.72
CA GLU A 168 -13.15 17.58 17.50
C GLU A 168 -13.26 18.73 18.50
N HIS A 169 -12.15 19.06 19.18
CA HIS A 169 -12.14 20.17 20.14
C HIS A 169 -12.42 21.52 19.45
N SER A 170 -11.80 21.75 18.30
CA SER A 170 -12.01 22.98 17.51
C SER A 170 -13.45 23.12 17.01
N SER A 171 -14.06 22.01 16.59
CA SER A 171 -15.46 21.99 16.12
C SER A 171 -16.45 22.34 17.24
N ARG A 172 -16.21 21.85 18.47
CA ARG A 172 -17.09 22.13 19.62
C ARG A 172 -17.02 23.58 20.09
N ILE A 173 -15.85 24.22 20.01
CA ILE A 173 -15.70 25.64 20.41
C ILE A 173 -16.50 26.53 19.45
N SER A 174 -16.43 26.28 18.14
CA SER A 174 -17.14 27.08 17.13
C SER A 174 -18.67 27.02 17.26
N HIS A 175 -19.22 25.88 17.69
CA HIS A 175 -20.67 25.73 17.91
C HIS A 175 -21.18 26.38 19.21
N ARG A 176 -20.30 26.84 20.11
CA ARG A 176 -20.71 27.53 21.34
C ARG A 176 -20.88 29.04 21.17
N SER A 177 -20.84 29.53 19.94
CA SER A 177 -21.06 30.92 19.58
C SER A 177 -22.53 31.31 19.79
N PHE A 178 -22.79 31.91 20.95
CA PHE A 178 -23.86 32.82 21.37
C PHE A 178 -24.38 32.40 22.75
N PRO A 179 -23.65 32.74 23.83
CA PRO A 179 -24.22 32.71 25.16
C PRO A 179 -25.41 33.67 25.17
N LYS A 180 -26.63 33.12 25.21
CA LYS A 180 -27.83 33.88 25.50
C LYS A 180 -27.68 34.41 26.93
N PRO A 181 -27.57 35.73 27.15
CA PRO A 181 -27.41 36.27 28.49
C PRO A 181 -28.77 36.20 29.20
N SER A 182 -29.03 35.14 29.95
CA SER A 182 -30.20 35.10 30.82
C SER A 182 -29.98 34.26 32.07
N SER A 183 -30.02 34.98 33.19
CA SER A 183 -30.35 34.61 34.57
C SER A 183 -29.51 33.56 35.29
N THR A 184 -28.70 34.09 36.20
CA THR A 184 -28.67 33.73 37.62
C THR A 184 -28.40 32.26 37.99
N GLN A 185 -27.10 32.01 38.18
CA GLN A 185 -26.50 31.25 39.29
C GLN A 185 -27.04 29.85 39.61
N ASP A 186 -26.27 28.84 39.22
CA ASP A 186 -25.94 27.72 40.10
C ASP A 186 -24.50 27.22 39.80
N PRO A 187 -23.54 27.28 40.75
CA PRO A 187 -22.13 26.96 40.53
C PRO A 187 -21.82 25.47 40.76
N SER A 188 -22.54 24.55 40.08
CA SER A 188 -22.14 23.14 40.07
C SER A 188 -21.13 22.89 38.94
N GLU A 189 -19.84 23.14 39.23
CA GLU A 189 -18.68 22.78 38.40
C GLU A 189 -18.62 21.26 38.16
N SER A 190 -19.41 20.78 37.22
CA SER A 190 -19.30 19.43 36.70
C SER A 190 -18.22 19.42 35.63
N THR A 191 -16.96 19.30 36.06
CA THR A 191 -15.80 19.13 35.17
C THR A 191 -15.96 17.79 34.44
N SER A 192 -16.64 17.80 33.30
CA SER A 192 -16.79 16.61 32.46
C SER A 192 -15.41 16.17 32.01
N VAL A 193 -14.92 15.04 32.54
CA VAL A 193 -13.66 14.43 32.11
C VAL A 193 -13.84 14.02 30.66
N ILE A 194 -13.22 14.77 29.74
CA ILE A 194 -13.23 14.45 28.30
C ILE A 194 -12.32 13.23 28.12
N THR A 195 -12.91 12.05 28.02
CA THR A 195 -12.19 10.84 27.63
C THR A 195 -11.82 10.95 26.15
N ALA A 196 -10.52 11.07 25.86
CA ALA A 196 -10.01 11.07 24.49
C ALA A 196 -10.47 9.80 23.76
N GLN A 197 -11.04 9.94 22.56
CA GLN A 197 -11.44 8.78 21.78
C GLN A 197 -10.19 8.13 21.14
N PRO A 198 -10.07 6.80 21.17
CA PRO A 198 -8.97 6.11 20.51
C PRO A 198 -9.12 6.22 18.98
N ALA A 199 -8.01 6.42 18.28
CA ALA A 199 -8.02 6.39 16.82
C ALA A 199 -8.38 4.98 16.30
N VAL A 200 -9.12 4.94 15.20
CA VAL A 200 -9.39 3.72 14.43
C VAL A 200 -8.50 3.76 13.18
N ILE A 201 -7.63 2.77 13.00
CA ILE A 201 -6.62 2.75 11.95
C ILE A 201 -6.79 1.50 11.09
N VAL A 202 -6.92 1.67 9.78
CA VAL A 202 -6.89 0.54 8.84
C VAL A 202 -5.45 0.13 8.57
N VAL A 203 -5.14 -1.15 8.62
CA VAL A 203 -3.77 -1.63 8.41
C VAL A 203 -3.79 -2.77 7.38
N GLY A 204 -2.85 -2.75 6.46
CA GLY A 204 -2.63 -3.83 5.50
C GLY A 204 -1.17 -3.94 5.10
N PHE A 205 -0.85 -4.93 4.28
CA PHE A 205 0.51 -5.14 3.79
C PHE A 205 0.49 -5.66 2.34
N ASP A 206 1.54 -5.36 1.58
CA ASP A 206 1.67 -5.81 0.19
C ASP A 206 2.42 -7.15 0.06
N HIS A 207 2.89 -7.48 -1.14
CA HIS A 207 3.67 -8.69 -1.41
C HIS A 207 5.17 -8.55 -1.13
N SER A 208 5.64 -7.40 -0.62
CA SER A 208 7.06 -7.13 -0.41
C SER A 208 7.69 -8.11 0.59
N THR A 209 8.97 -8.42 0.38
CA THR A 209 9.69 -9.32 1.29
C THR A 209 9.77 -8.71 2.69
N GLY A 210 9.32 -9.45 3.70
CA GLY A 210 9.28 -8.97 5.09
C GLY A 210 8.00 -8.22 5.48
N ALA A 211 7.08 -7.94 4.54
CA ALA A 211 5.88 -7.14 4.82
C ALA A 211 4.98 -7.75 5.89
N ALA A 212 4.76 -9.07 5.85
CA ALA A 212 3.99 -9.77 6.87
C ALA A 212 4.63 -9.70 8.27
N ASP A 213 5.96 -9.73 8.36
CA ASP A 213 6.70 -9.64 9.62
C ASP A 213 6.58 -8.24 10.24
N ILE A 214 6.83 -7.21 9.42
CA ILE A 214 6.69 -5.81 9.80
C ILE A 214 5.24 -5.49 10.18
N PHE A 215 4.27 -5.98 9.41
CA PHE A 215 2.84 -5.85 9.68
C PHE A 215 2.43 -6.41 11.05
N ALA A 216 3.00 -7.55 11.46
CA ALA A 216 2.74 -8.11 12.78
C ALA A 216 3.24 -7.18 13.91
N GLY A 217 4.41 -6.56 13.73
CA GLY A 217 4.95 -5.55 14.64
C GLY A 217 4.07 -4.30 14.72
N VAL A 218 3.72 -3.73 13.56
CA VAL A 218 2.83 -2.57 13.44
C VAL A 218 1.49 -2.83 14.13
N SER A 219 0.82 -3.94 13.79
CA SER A 219 -0.48 -4.29 14.37
C SER A 219 -0.40 -4.46 15.89
N SER A 220 0.63 -5.13 16.40
CA SER A 220 0.83 -5.32 17.84
C SER A 220 1.02 -3.98 18.56
N ALA A 221 1.82 -3.08 18.00
CA ALA A 221 2.06 -1.75 18.57
C ALA A 221 0.79 -0.90 18.62
N LEU A 222 0.03 -0.85 17.53
CA LEU A 222 -1.22 -0.07 17.44
C LEU A 222 -2.26 -0.55 18.47
N VAL A 223 -2.40 -1.87 18.69
CA VAL A 223 -3.27 -2.40 19.75
C VAL A 223 -2.74 -2.01 21.14
N LYS A 224 -1.43 -2.10 21.37
CA LYS A 224 -0.81 -1.72 22.65
C LYS A 224 -0.97 -0.24 22.97
N THR A 225 -1.06 0.63 21.97
CA THR A 225 -1.34 2.07 22.15
C THR A 225 -2.81 2.40 22.36
N GLY A 226 -3.70 1.40 22.39
CA GLY A 226 -5.13 1.62 22.59
C GLY A 226 -5.89 1.92 21.30
N SER A 227 -5.24 1.92 20.13
CA SER A 227 -5.89 2.18 18.84
C SER A 227 -6.72 0.99 18.41
N GLN A 228 -7.90 1.24 17.83
CA GLN A 228 -8.69 0.20 17.19
C GLN A 228 -8.12 -0.06 15.80
N ILE A 229 -8.04 -1.33 15.40
CA ILE A 229 -7.47 -1.74 14.12
C ILE A 229 -8.54 -2.37 13.25
N VAL A 230 -8.62 -1.92 12.01
CA VAL A 230 -9.27 -2.64 10.92
C VAL A 230 -8.18 -3.29 10.08
N ASP A 231 -8.06 -4.60 10.18
CA ASP A 231 -7.04 -5.39 9.51
C ASP A 231 -7.55 -5.83 8.12
N ALA A 232 -6.96 -5.26 7.09
CA ALA A 232 -7.28 -5.51 5.68
C ALA A 232 -6.49 -6.69 5.09
N GLY A 233 -5.58 -7.32 5.86
CA GLY A 233 -4.73 -8.40 5.39
C GLY A 233 -3.75 -7.99 4.29
N ARG A 234 -3.49 -8.92 3.35
CA ARG A 234 -2.69 -8.63 2.15
C ARG A 234 -3.53 -7.80 1.18
N CYS A 235 -3.05 -6.62 0.82
CA CYS A 235 -3.76 -5.69 -0.05
C CYS A 235 -2.79 -4.77 -0.81
N THR A 236 -3.28 -4.18 -1.89
CA THR A 236 -2.63 -3.06 -2.57
C THR A 236 -3.00 -1.72 -1.91
N ALA A 237 -2.34 -0.62 -2.30
CA ALA A 237 -2.68 0.70 -1.77
C ALA A 237 -4.14 1.08 -2.02
N THR A 238 -4.67 0.83 -3.23
CA THR A 238 -6.06 1.18 -3.52
C THR A 238 -7.05 0.32 -2.74
N SER A 239 -6.79 -0.98 -2.60
CA SER A 239 -7.66 -1.87 -1.79
C SER A 239 -7.71 -1.43 -0.32
N LEU A 240 -6.57 -0.99 0.24
CA LEU A 240 -6.53 -0.42 1.59
C LEU A 240 -7.34 0.88 1.70
N LEU A 241 -7.24 1.77 0.72
CA LEU A 241 -8.01 3.02 0.68
C LEU A 241 -9.51 2.79 0.55
N LEU A 242 -9.92 1.79 -0.24
CA LEU A 242 -11.32 1.41 -0.31
C LEU A 242 -11.82 0.86 1.03
N CYS A 243 -11.00 0.04 1.71
CA CYS A 243 -11.30 -0.41 3.06
C CYS A 243 -11.48 0.79 4.00
N LEU A 244 -10.56 1.75 3.99
CA LEU A 244 -10.66 3.00 4.75
C LEU A 244 -11.98 3.74 4.50
N ARG A 245 -12.42 3.87 3.24
CA ARG A 245 -13.69 4.51 2.87
C ARG A 245 -14.91 3.77 3.40
N LYS A 246 -14.87 2.43 3.47
CA LYS A 246 -15.96 1.59 3.99
C LYS A 246 -16.07 1.58 5.51
N HIS A 247 -15.11 2.15 6.22
CA HIS A 247 -15.11 2.26 7.67
C HIS A 247 -15.13 3.74 8.09
N PRO A 248 -16.32 4.38 8.22
CA PRO A 248 -16.43 5.80 8.52
C PRO A 248 -15.76 6.24 9.83
N ALA A 249 -15.61 5.32 10.79
CA ALA A 249 -14.90 5.56 12.04
C ALA A 249 -13.37 5.59 11.88
N ALA A 250 -12.84 5.03 10.79
CA ALA A 250 -11.41 4.99 10.53
C ALA A 250 -10.87 6.39 10.19
N THR A 251 -9.80 6.77 10.89
CA THR A 251 -9.22 8.12 10.83
C THR A 251 -7.94 8.15 9.99
N ALA A 252 -7.29 7.01 9.83
CA ALA A 252 -6.06 6.86 9.05
C ALA A 252 -5.92 5.42 8.53
N ALA A 253 -5.02 5.23 7.58
CA ALA A 253 -4.57 3.93 7.12
C ALA A 253 -3.05 3.81 7.15
N VAL A 254 -2.54 2.60 7.40
CA VAL A 254 -1.12 2.25 7.36
C VAL A 254 -0.94 1.06 6.41
N LEU A 255 -0.20 1.27 5.32
CA LEU A 255 0.19 0.18 4.41
C LEU A 255 1.65 -0.18 4.67
N VAL A 256 1.92 -1.43 5.02
CA VAL A 256 3.29 -1.95 5.06
C VAL A 256 3.70 -2.37 3.65
N THR A 257 4.66 -1.66 3.07
CA THR A 257 5.04 -1.83 1.66
C THR A 257 6.49 -1.46 1.40
N GLY A 258 7.11 -2.15 0.43
CA GLY A 258 8.41 -1.81 -0.17
C GLY A 258 8.29 -1.00 -1.46
N SER A 259 7.07 -0.70 -1.92
CA SER A 259 6.85 -0.02 -3.20
C SER A 259 7.50 1.36 -3.26
N GLY A 260 8.05 1.67 -4.44
CA GLY A 260 8.79 2.89 -4.72
C GLY A 260 10.18 2.95 -4.09
N ALA A 261 10.65 1.86 -3.47
CA ALA A 261 11.97 1.77 -2.82
C ALA A 261 12.91 0.78 -3.54
N ALA A 262 14.14 0.66 -3.03
CA ALA A 262 15.09 -0.30 -3.56
C ALA A 262 14.68 -1.75 -3.26
N SER A 263 15.15 -2.71 -4.06
CA SER A 263 14.93 -4.13 -3.76
C SER A 263 15.50 -4.48 -2.38
N GLY A 264 14.66 -5.01 -1.50
CA GLY A 264 15.00 -5.33 -0.11
C GLY A 264 14.66 -4.24 0.90
N ASP A 265 14.22 -3.06 0.44
CA ASP A 265 13.65 -2.06 1.32
C ASP A 265 12.20 -2.38 1.66
N ILE A 266 11.80 -1.96 2.85
CA ILE A 266 10.44 -2.02 3.33
C ILE A 266 10.10 -0.75 4.11
N GLY A 267 8.84 -0.50 4.38
CA GLY A 267 8.45 0.52 5.32
C GLY A 267 6.94 0.64 5.44
N MET A 268 6.47 1.86 5.67
CA MET A 268 5.07 2.16 5.94
C MET A 268 4.65 3.40 5.18
N ASP A 269 3.54 3.31 4.45
CA ASP A 269 2.78 4.47 4.01
C ASP A 269 1.75 4.83 5.06
N ILE A 270 1.53 6.12 5.27
CA ILE A 270 0.66 6.64 6.31
C ILE A 270 -0.31 7.60 5.65
N LEU A 271 -1.58 7.20 5.59
CA LEU A 271 -2.61 7.90 4.82
C LEU A 271 -3.70 8.41 5.76
N ASP A 272 -4.20 9.61 5.53
CA ASP A 272 -5.35 10.17 6.23
C ASP A 272 -6.66 9.54 5.73
N ARG A 273 -7.77 9.88 6.37
CA ARG A 273 -9.11 9.40 5.99
C ARG A 273 -9.52 9.68 4.53
N PHE A 274 -8.80 10.57 3.83
CA PHE A 274 -9.03 10.93 2.43
C PHE A 274 -8.01 10.28 1.49
N GLY A 275 -7.13 9.42 2.02
CA GLY A 275 -6.07 8.76 1.27
C GLY A 275 -4.84 9.61 1.00
N ARG A 276 -4.70 10.76 1.67
CA ARG A 276 -3.54 11.66 1.49
C ARG A 276 -2.45 11.31 2.49
N ALA A 277 -1.18 11.43 2.09
CA ALA A 277 -0.06 11.17 2.98
C ALA A 277 -0.07 12.07 4.23
N ILE A 278 0.10 11.46 5.41
CA ILE A 278 0.22 12.16 6.70
C ILE A 278 1.69 12.51 6.94
N SER A 279 1.99 13.80 7.09
CA SER A 279 3.33 14.23 7.56
C SER A 279 3.43 14.10 9.08
N VAL A 280 4.07 13.03 9.53
CA VAL A 280 4.36 12.83 10.96
C VAL A 280 5.51 13.76 11.40
N PRO A 281 5.35 14.55 12.48
CA PRO A 281 6.39 15.42 12.99
C PRO A 281 7.39 14.62 13.85
N TRP A 282 8.16 13.72 13.22
CA TRP A 282 9.03 12.74 13.89
C TRP A 282 9.91 13.33 15.00
N ARG A 283 10.42 14.55 14.81
CA ARG A 283 11.25 15.26 15.80
C ARG A 283 10.57 15.50 17.15
N ARG A 284 9.26 15.73 17.16
CA ARG A 284 8.47 15.90 18.40
C ARG A 284 8.41 14.61 19.22
N PHE A 285 8.73 13.48 18.61
CA PHE A 285 8.79 12.16 19.24
C PHE A 285 10.22 11.71 19.53
N GLY A 286 11.20 12.63 19.44
CA GLY A 286 12.61 12.34 19.75
C GLY A 286 13.39 11.70 18.60
N LEU A 287 12.83 11.65 17.38
CA LEU A 287 13.51 11.14 16.19
C LEU A 287 14.25 12.27 15.49
N SER A 288 15.58 12.18 15.39
CA SER A 288 16.33 13.20 14.66
C SER A 288 16.20 12.98 13.16
N ALA A 289 15.96 14.06 12.41
CA ALA A 289 15.88 14.02 10.95
C ALA A 289 17.01 14.86 10.38
N LYS A 290 17.96 14.21 9.69
CA LYS A 290 19.05 14.90 8.98
C LYS A 290 18.77 14.87 7.49
N ILE A 291 19.00 15.99 6.82
CA ILE A 291 18.91 16.07 5.36
C ILE A 291 20.28 15.70 4.82
N HIS A 292 20.35 14.63 4.04
CA HIS A 292 21.59 14.29 3.34
C HIS A 292 21.64 15.07 2.04
N HIS A 293 22.51 16.07 2.00
CA HIS A 293 22.92 16.67 0.74
C HIS A 293 23.97 15.78 0.11
N GLU A 294 23.65 15.18 -1.04
CA GLU A 294 24.65 14.47 -1.82
C GLU A 294 25.74 15.48 -2.21
N PRO A 295 27.00 15.30 -1.77
CA PRO A 295 28.05 16.25 -2.06
C PRO A 295 28.17 16.34 -3.57
N ARG A 296 27.90 17.53 -4.13
CA ARG A 296 28.02 17.77 -5.57
C ARG A 296 29.43 17.36 -5.96
N THR A 297 29.56 16.27 -6.70
CA THR A 297 30.79 15.97 -7.41
C THR A 297 30.86 16.96 -8.57
N SER A 298 31.11 18.23 -8.25
CA SER A 298 31.52 19.22 -9.23
C SER A 298 32.89 18.79 -9.73
N ALA A 299 32.87 17.96 -10.78
CA ALA A 299 34.04 17.67 -11.58
C ALA A 299 34.61 19.02 -12.05
N GLY A 300 35.75 19.42 -11.48
CA GLY A 300 36.56 20.51 -12.03
C GLY A 300 36.93 21.67 -11.11
N ARG A 301 36.42 21.80 -9.87
CA ARG A 301 36.91 22.84 -8.95
C ARG A 301 37.72 22.22 -7.80
N LYS A 302 39.03 22.03 -8.08
CA LYS A 302 40.04 21.98 -7.02
C LYS A 302 40.04 23.37 -6.39
N ASN A 303 39.46 23.52 -5.20
CA ASN A 303 40.04 24.27 -4.09
C ASN A 303 39.02 24.50 -2.97
N THR A 304 39.60 24.59 -1.77
CA THR A 304 39.08 24.93 -0.44
C THR A 304 38.23 23.89 0.28
N SER A 305 38.81 23.40 1.38
CA SER A 305 38.23 22.59 2.43
C SER A 305 36.96 23.22 3.00
N LEU A 306 35.80 22.86 2.45
CA LEU A 306 34.53 23.10 3.11
C LEU A 306 34.33 22.02 4.18
N SER A 307 34.25 22.46 5.43
CA SER A 307 33.71 21.68 6.53
C SER A 307 32.34 21.13 6.13
N GLN A 308 32.11 19.84 6.36
CA GLN A 308 30.79 19.21 6.24
C GLN A 308 29.89 19.78 7.36
N GLY A 309 29.34 20.96 7.15
CA GLY A 309 28.36 21.57 8.03
C GLY A 309 27.08 20.75 7.99
N THR A 310 26.81 20.00 9.06
CA THR A 310 25.51 19.35 9.26
C THR A 310 24.56 20.45 9.74
N GLU A 311 23.87 21.13 8.82
CA GLU A 311 22.87 22.13 9.22
C GLU A 311 21.63 21.42 9.78
N GLU A 312 21.35 21.64 11.07
CA GLU A 312 20.08 21.26 11.67
C GLU A 312 18.98 22.25 11.24
N PHE A 313 18.15 21.84 10.29
CA PHE A 313 17.01 22.66 9.83
C PHE A 313 15.91 22.77 10.89
N THR A 314 15.08 23.82 10.85
CA THR A 314 13.87 23.94 11.68
C THR A 314 12.66 23.19 11.08
N ASP A 315 11.75 22.71 11.93
CA ASP A 315 10.58 21.86 11.56
C ASP A 315 9.66 22.54 10.52
N ALA A 316 9.48 23.86 10.64
CA ALA A 316 8.67 24.65 9.70
C ALA A 316 9.24 24.67 8.27
N ARG A 317 10.58 24.68 8.13
CA ARG A 317 11.23 24.70 6.81
C ARG A 317 11.21 23.31 6.16
N LEU A 318 11.40 22.25 6.95
CA LEU A 318 11.21 20.86 6.49
C LEU A 318 9.76 20.64 6.04
N GLN A 319 8.79 21.12 6.83
CA GLN A 319 7.39 21.03 6.48
C GLN A 319 7.03 21.86 5.24
N ALA A 320 7.64 23.04 5.05
CA ALA A 320 7.49 23.81 3.82
C ALA A 320 8.10 23.09 2.61
N ILE A 321 9.27 22.46 2.74
CA ILE A 321 9.88 21.66 1.67
C ILE A 321 9.00 20.46 1.32
N LEU A 322 8.51 19.71 2.32
CA LEU A 322 7.62 18.56 2.10
C LEU A 322 6.26 18.99 1.54
N ASN A 323 5.69 20.10 2.01
CA ASN A 323 4.47 20.68 1.45
C ASN A 323 4.67 21.15 0.00
N ASN A 324 5.87 21.59 -0.37
CA ASN A 324 6.23 21.95 -1.74
C ASN A 324 6.56 20.73 -2.63
N VAL A 325 6.76 19.55 -2.04
CA VAL A 325 6.91 18.26 -2.74
C VAL A 325 5.56 17.58 -2.94
N ARG A 326 4.47 18.06 -2.30
CA ARG A 326 3.12 17.50 -2.50
C ARG A 326 2.74 17.51 -3.98
N PRO A 327 2.52 16.34 -4.59
CA PRO A 327 1.90 16.29 -5.89
C PRO A 327 0.43 16.71 -5.76
N GLY A 328 -0.04 17.58 -6.65
CA GLY A 328 -1.45 17.90 -6.79
C GLY A 328 -1.98 19.16 -6.10
N GLN A 329 -1.22 19.81 -5.20
CA GLN A 329 -1.65 21.07 -4.58
C GLN A 329 -0.97 22.30 -5.22
N ARG A 330 -0.94 22.37 -6.56
CA ARG A 330 -0.75 23.67 -7.23
C ARG A 330 -2.10 24.37 -7.19
N GLN A 331 -2.24 25.37 -6.33
CA GLN A 331 -3.30 26.37 -6.52
C GLN A 331 -3.05 26.99 -7.91
N PHE A 332 -3.87 26.64 -8.88
CA PHE A 332 -3.91 27.34 -10.15
C PHE A 332 -4.39 28.75 -9.87
N SER A 333 -3.48 29.71 -9.83
CA SER A 333 -3.83 31.11 -10.05
C SER A 333 -4.28 31.22 -11.51
N PRO A 334 -5.54 31.55 -11.81
CA PRO A 334 -5.91 31.86 -13.19
C PRO A 334 -5.24 33.19 -13.58
N THR A 335 -4.94 33.35 -14.86
CA THR A 335 -4.46 34.55 -15.56
C THR A 335 -2.97 34.92 -15.45
N ALA A 336 -2.19 34.39 -16.39
CA ALA A 336 -1.15 35.16 -17.08
C ALA A 336 -1.02 34.62 -18.52
N THR A 337 -1.81 35.19 -19.44
CA THR A 337 -1.59 35.09 -20.88
C THR A 337 -0.29 35.83 -21.23
N GLY A 338 0.80 35.08 -21.40
CA GLY A 338 2.07 35.61 -21.86
C GLY A 338 2.94 34.51 -22.41
N ALA A 339 3.15 34.52 -23.72
CA ALA A 339 4.04 33.61 -24.43
C ALA A 339 5.48 33.75 -23.90
N ALA A 340 5.89 32.85 -23.00
CA ALA A 340 7.26 32.73 -22.54
C ALA A 340 7.80 31.35 -22.94
N ALA A 341 8.89 31.37 -23.71
CA ALA A 341 9.60 30.21 -24.20
C ALA A 341 9.94 29.21 -23.07
N SER A 342 9.66 27.94 -23.34
CA SER A 342 9.92 26.78 -22.50
C SER A 342 11.39 26.70 -22.10
N GLN A 343 11.71 27.08 -20.87
CA GLN A 343 12.99 26.71 -20.24
C GLN A 343 12.95 25.21 -19.91
N PRO A 344 14.04 24.46 -20.16
CA PRO A 344 14.11 23.05 -19.82
C PRO A 344 13.98 22.89 -18.30
N ALA A 345 13.00 22.10 -17.87
CA ALA A 345 12.76 21.78 -16.47
C ALA A 345 14.05 21.22 -15.85
N THR A 346 14.73 22.02 -15.03
CA THR A 346 15.88 21.56 -14.27
C THR A 346 15.41 20.45 -13.33
N LYS A 347 16.01 19.26 -13.44
CA LYS A 347 15.71 18.11 -12.56
C LYS A 347 15.88 18.57 -11.11
N ARG A 348 14.78 18.86 -10.43
CA ARG A 348 14.76 19.34 -9.06
C ARG A 348 15.25 18.20 -8.17
N GLN A 349 16.45 18.34 -7.60
CA GLN A 349 17.05 17.34 -6.74
C GLN A 349 16.20 17.23 -5.46
N VAL A 350 15.51 16.11 -5.29
CA VAL A 350 14.72 15.82 -4.09
C VAL A 350 15.71 15.55 -2.97
N SER A 351 15.74 16.44 -1.97
CA SER A 351 16.60 16.25 -0.80
C SER A 351 15.99 15.14 0.06
N GLU A 352 16.66 14.00 0.15
CA GLU A 352 16.21 12.89 0.99
C GLU A 352 16.45 13.21 2.48
N SER A 353 15.39 13.07 3.29
CA SER A 353 15.46 13.21 4.74
C SER A 353 15.62 11.82 5.35
N ILE A 354 16.70 11.63 6.12
CA ILE A 354 17.00 10.41 6.87
C ILE A 354 16.60 10.61 8.34
N LEU A 355 15.84 9.66 8.86
CA LEU A 355 15.42 9.54 10.26
C LEU A 355 16.41 8.65 11.00
N PHE A 356 16.88 9.13 12.15
CA PHE A 356 17.69 8.36 13.08
C PHE A 356 16.87 8.04 14.32
N LEU A 357 16.84 6.75 14.64
CA LEU A 357 16.15 6.25 15.82
C LEU A 357 17.00 6.52 17.08
N PRO A 358 16.35 6.77 18.23
CA PRO A 358 17.04 6.74 19.51
C PRO A 358 17.73 5.38 19.73
N GLU A 359 18.74 5.37 20.59
CA GLU A 359 19.41 4.12 20.99
C GLU A 359 18.39 3.13 21.58
N SER A 360 18.65 1.83 21.45
CA SER A 360 17.66 0.79 21.81
C SER A 360 17.18 0.89 23.26
N TRP A 361 18.08 1.25 24.20
CA TRP A 361 17.72 1.46 25.60
C TRP A 361 16.81 2.67 25.83
N GLN A 362 16.91 3.72 25.01
CA GLN A 362 16.03 4.91 25.09
C GLN A 362 14.61 4.54 24.66
N ARG A 363 14.50 3.76 23.58
CA ARG A 363 13.21 3.25 23.07
C ARG A 363 12.53 2.33 24.08
N ASN A 364 13.25 1.42 24.72
CA ASN A 364 12.70 0.53 25.76
C ASN A 364 12.13 1.30 26.97
N ARG A 365 12.67 2.49 27.28
CA ARG A 365 12.11 3.35 28.34
C ARG A 365 10.81 4.04 27.92
N GLN A 366 10.63 4.31 26.63
CA GLN A 366 9.42 4.93 26.09
C GLN A 366 8.26 3.93 25.94
N GLU A 367 8.51 2.62 25.85
CA GLU A 367 7.48 1.57 25.77
C GLU A 367 6.62 1.38 27.05
N ARG A 368 6.70 2.29 28.03
CA ARG A 368 5.82 2.23 29.20
C ARG A 368 4.37 2.41 28.75
N ARG A 369 3.53 1.40 29.05
CA ARG A 369 2.06 1.41 28.84
C ARG A 369 1.49 2.80 29.07
N THR A 370 1.19 3.51 27.99
CA THR A 370 0.62 4.86 28.06
C THR A 370 -0.89 4.82 28.32
N VAL A 371 -1.55 3.68 28.06
CA VAL A 371 -3.01 3.54 28.16
C VAL A 371 -3.40 2.32 28.98
N ARG A 372 -4.43 2.47 29.81
CA ARG A 372 -5.02 1.39 30.62
C ARG A 372 -5.81 0.36 29.80
N HIS A 373 -6.10 0.68 28.54
CA HIS A 373 -6.92 -0.13 27.64
C HIS A 373 -6.12 -0.49 26.39
N SER A 374 -6.05 -1.78 26.09
CA SER A 374 -5.62 -2.24 24.78
C SER A 374 -6.71 -1.96 23.74
N GLY A 375 -6.30 -1.66 22.52
CA GLY A 375 -7.19 -1.55 21.39
C GLY A 375 -7.84 -2.89 21.02
N HIS A 376 -8.74 -2.86 20.04
CA HIS A 376 -9.39 -4.04 19.47
C HIS A 376 -8.99 -4.19 18.00
N ARG A 377 -8.89 -5.43 17.49
CA ARG A 377 -8.63 -5.73 16.08
C ARG A 377 -9.85 -6.39 15.44
N ILE A 378 -10.30 -5.87 14.31
CA ILE A 378 -11.34 -6.45 13.46
C ILE A 378 -10.71 -6.77 12.11
N THR A 379 -10.79 -8.02 11.67
CA THR A 379 -10.31 -8.42 10.34
C THR A 379 -11.44 -8.30 9.32
N VAL A 380 -11.14 -7.79 8.13
CA VAL A 380 -12.11 -7.58 7.06
C VAL A 380 -11.63 -8.18 5.74
N ASP A 381 -12.58 -8.64 4.94
CA ASP A 381 -12.33 -9.11 3.57
C ASP A 381 -12.25 -7.91 2.61
N SER A 382 -11.08 -7.27 2.62
CA SER A 382 -10.76 -6.12 1.76
C SER A 382 -10.83 -6.49 0.28
N GLU A 383 -10.40 -7.71 -0.08
CA GLU A 383 -10.32 -8.19 -1.46
C GLU A 383 -11.70 -8.35 -2.10
N ARG A 384 -12.67 -8.99 -1.42
CA ARG A 384 -14.04 -9.08 -1.94
C ARG A 384 -14.68 -7.71 -2.11
N SER A 385 -14.43 -6.81 -1.16
CA SER A 385 -14.89 -5.43 -1.21
C SER A 385 -14.32 -4.67 -2.41
N TYR A 386 -13.04 -4.88 -2.70
CA TYR A 386 -12.30 -4.26 -3.78
C TYR A 386 -12.69 -4.82 -5.15
N ARG A 387 -12.80 -6.14 -5.30
CA ARG A 387 -13.31 -6.79 -6.51
C ARG A 387 -14.67 -6.24 -6.92
N ARG A 388 -15.62 -6.16 -5.98
CA ARG A 388 -16.94 -5.56 -6.25
C ARG A 388 -16.83 -4.11 -6.72
N TRP A 389 -15.99 -3.30 -6.08
CA TRP A 389 -15.76 -1.91 -6.50
C TRP A 389 -15.12 -1.83 -7.88
N LEU A 390 -14.16 -2.69 -8.20
CA LEU A 390 -13.51 -2.75 -9.51
C LEU A 390 -14.52 -3.00 -10.64
N THR A 391 -15.52 -3.86 -10.42
CA THR A 391 -16.49 -4.19 -11.47
C THR A 391 -17.22 -2.98 -12.08
N ARG A 392 -17.31 -1.85 -11.37
CA ARG A 392 -17.95 -0.62 -11.88
C ARG A 392 -17.16 0.05 -13.00
N TRP A 393 -15.85 -0.20 -13.07
CA TRP A 393 -14.93 0.41 -14.03
C TRP A 393 -14.77 -0.40 -15.30
N TRP A 394 -15.25 -1.64 -15.32
CA TRP A 394 -15.02 -2.57 -16.42
C TRP A 394 -16.32 -2.86 -17.17
N PRO A 395 -16.28 -2.97 -18.51
CA PRO A 395 -17.46 -3.33 -19.28
C PRO A 395 -17.91 -4.76 -18.96
N GLN A 396 -19.19 -5.04 -19.24
CA GLN A 396 -19.78 -6.36 -18.96
C GLN A 396 -19.33 -7.44 -19.97
N ASP A 397 -18.95 -7.01 -21.18
CA ASP A 397 -18.42 -7.80 -22.28
C ASP A 397 -17.62 -6.83 -23.19
N SER A 398 -16.58 -7.32 -23.86
CA SER A 398 -15.75 -6.54 -24.77
C SER A 398 -14.95 -7.45 -25.69
N SER A 399 -14.95 -7.14 -26.98
CA SER A 399 -14.04 -7.77 -27.96
C SER A 399 -12.64 -7.17 -27.93
N ALA A 400 -12.46 -5.98 -27.33
CA ALA A 400 -11.15 -5.38 -27.15
C ALA A 400 -10.32 -6.15 -26.12
N SER A 401 -9.02 -6.16 -26.34
CA SER A 401 -8.05 -6.93 -25.57
C SER A 401 -7.08 -6.02 -24.82
N LEU A 402 -6.65 -6.43 -23.63
CA LEU A 402 -5.58 -5.76 -22.88
C LEU A 402 -4.57 -6.78 -22.36
N CYS A 403 -3.29 -6.47 -22.54
CA CYS A 403 -2.20 -7.22 -21.93
C CYS A 403 -1.74 -6.52 -20.65
N PHE A 404 -1.38 -7.28 -19.63
CA PHE A 404 -0.86 -6.78 -18.38
C PHE A 404 0.49 -7.41 -18.08
N GLN A 405 1.44 -6.58 -17.67
CA GLN A 405 2.71 -7.01 -17.10
C GLN A 405 2.75 -6.57 -15.65
N VAL A 406 2.64 -7.51 -14.72
CA VAL A 406 2.44 -7.21 -13.29
C VAL A 406 3.55 -7.81 -12.45
N GLN A 407 3.90 -7.14 -11.35
CA GLN A 407 4.89 -7.66 -10.38
C GLN A 407 4.22 -8.32 -9.16
N ASP A 408 3.02 -7.87 -8.78
CA ASP A 408 2.28 -8.44 -7.65
C ASP A 408 1.36 -9.61 -8.09
N PRO A 409 1.52 -10.81 -7.51
CA PRO A 409 0.61 -11.93 -7.74
C PRO A 409 -0.86 -11.62 -7.45
N LEU A 410 -1.16 -10.79 -6.44
CA LEU A 410 -2.54 -10.42 -6.11
C LEU A 410 -3.20 -9.63 -7.24
N VAL A 411 -2.43 -8.78 -7.93
CA VAL A 411 -2.91 -8.02 -9.09
C VAL A 411 -3.14 -8.97 -10.28
N ALA A 412 -2.25 -9.95 -10.50
CA ALA A 412 -2.44 -10.99 -11.51
C ALA A 412 -3.75 -11.78 -11.29
N ASP A 413 -3.98 -12.21 -10.05
CA ASP A 413 -5.20 -12.94 -9.65
C ASP A 413 -6.47 -12.10 -9.88
N ARG A 414 -6.40 -10.79 -9.63
CA ARG A 414 -7.52 -9.85 -9.89
C ARG A 414 -7.81 -9.72 -11.37
N ILE A 415 -6.79 -9.64 -12.23
CA ILE A 415 -6.97 -9.55 -13.68
C ILE A 415 -7.60 -10.84 -14.20
N GLN A 416 -7.12 -12.00 -13.76
CA GLN A 416 -7.71 -13.30 -14.14
C GLN A 416 -9.16 -13.42 -13.67
N TRP A 417 -9.46 -13.00 -12.44
CA TRP A 417 -10.82 -12.96 -11.92
C TRP A 417 -11.71 -12.02 -12.74
N LEU A 418 -11.25 -10.81 -13.08
CA LEU A 418 -11.99 -9.86 -13.91
C LEU A 418 -12.26 -10.43 -15.31
N ALA A 419 -11.27 -11.08 -15.92
CA ALA A 419 -11.42 -11.73 -17.22
C ALA A 419 -12.54 -12.77 -17.21
N ALA A 420 -12.59 -13.61 -16.18
CA ALA A 420 -13.63 -14.61 -16.00
C ALA A 420 -15.01 -14.00 -15.67
N GLU A 421 -15.06 -13.09 -14.69
CA GLU A 421 -16.31 -12.48 -14.20
C GLU A 421 -17.01 -11.63 -15.26
N ARG A 422 -16.24 -10.94 -16.09
CA ARG A 422 -16.73 -9.99 -17.10
C ARG A 422 -16.57 -10.51 -18.54
N ARG A 423 -16.17 -11.79 -18.73
CA ARG A 423 -15.95 -12.41 -20.06
C ARG A 423 -15.03 -11.58 -20.98
N LEU A 424 -13.99 -10.98 -20.39
CA LEU A 424 -13.10 -10.07 -21.10
C LEU A 424 -11.85 -10.79 -21.61
N ASN A 425 -11.29 -10.31 -22.72
CA ASN A 425 -10.03 -10.80 -23.24
C ASN A 425 -8.83 -10.11 -22.57
N LEU A 426 -8.55 -10.49 -21.33
CA LEU A 426 -7.42 -9.96 -20.55
C LEU A 426 -6.35 -11.02 -20.38
N HIS A 427 -5.11 -10.63 -20.63
CA HIS A 427 -3.94 -11.49 -20.42
C HIS A 427 -3.02 -10.86 -19.37
N ALA A 428 -2.67 -11.60 -18.32
CA ALA A 428 -1.74 -11.14 -17.28
C ALA A 428 -0.46 -11.99 -17.26
N GLU A 429 0.67 -11.33 -17.45
CA GLU A 429 2.00 -11.90 -17.29
C GLU A 429 2.61 -11.41 -15.97
N LEU A 430 2.89 -12.34 -15.05
CA LEU A 430 3.64 -12.04 -13.84
C LEU A 430 5.12 -11.90 -14.21
N LYS A 431 5.62 -10.67 -14.22
CA LYS A 431 7.06 -10.40 -14.29
C LYS A 431 7.68 -10.98 -13.03
N ASN A 432 8.46 -12.04 -13.20
CA ASN A 432 9.35 -12.51 -12.14
C ASN A 432 10.33 -11.37 -11.83
N ALA A 433 10.01 -10.56 -10.82
CA ALA A 433 10.78 -9.41 -10.39
C ALA A 433 12.16 -9.92 -9.99
N GLY A 434 13.10 -9.88 -10.94
CA GLY A 434 14.51 -10.18 -10.76
C GLY A 434 14.80 -11.22 -9.68
N ARG A 435 14.23 -12.44 -9.78
CA ARG A 435 15.00 -13.60 -9.33
C ARG A 435 16.23 -13.61 -10.23
N SER A 436 17.23 -12.83 -9.79
CA SER A 436 18.61 -12.86 -10.23
C SER A 436 18.91 -14.31 -10.44
N THR A 437 19.01 -14.69 -11.72
CA THR A 437 19.41 -15.99 -12.24
C THR A 437 19.64 -16.99 -11.12
N SER A 438 18.56 -17.61 -10.63
CA SER A 438 18.67 -18.59 -9.57
C SER A 438 19.59 -19.67 -10.09
N ARG A 439 20.81 -19.70 -9.53
CA ARG A 439 21.78 -20.76 -9.71
C ARG A 439 21.01 -22.04 -9.43
N THR A 440 20.73 -22.78 -10.50
CA THR A 440 19.80 -23.90 -10.47
C THR A 440 20.30 -24.90 -9.44
N ASP A 441 19.45 -25.26 -8.48
CA ASP A 441 19.77 -26.30 -7.52
C ASP A 441 20.17 -27.57 -8.30
N PRO A 442 21.39 -28.09 -8.14
CA PRO A 442 21.84 -29.27 -8.88
C PRO A 442 21.08 -30.54 -8.50
N SER A 443 20.28 -30.49 -7.42
CA SER A 443 19.41 -31.58 -6.96
C SER A 443 17.99 -31.52 -7.51
N GLU A 444 17.58 -30.44 -8.20
CA GLU A 444 16.26 -30.39 -8.84
C GLU A 444 16.26 -31.33 -10.05
N SER A 445 15.47 -32.41 -9.96
CA SER A 445 15.28 -33.40 -11.01
C SER A 445 15.14 -32.73 -12.38
N SER A 446 15.96 -33.17 -13.34
CA SER A 446 15.99 -32.65 -14.71
C SER A 446 14.61 -32.62 -15.37
N ALA A 447 13.71 -33.53 -14.98
CA ALA A 447 12.33 -33.59 -15.47
C ALA A 447 11.47 -32.42 -15.00
N LEU A 448 11.56 -32.02 -13.72
CA LEU A 448 10.81 -30.86 -13.19
C LEU A 448 11.29 -29.56 -13.82
N LYS A 449 12.60 -29.45 -14.05
CA LYS A 449 13.21 -28.30 -14.72
C LYS A 449 12.77 -28.20 -16.18
N GLN A 450 12.72 -29.32 -16.90
CA GLN A 450 12.19 -29.37 -18.28
C GLN A 450 10.70 -29.00 -18.33
N GLN A 451 9.88 -29.50 -17.41
CA GLN A 451 8.44 -29.19 -17.38
C GLN A 451 8.17 -27.71 -17.04
N ARG A 452 8.92 -27.13 -16.10
CA ARG A 452 8.87 -25.69 -15.79
C ARG A 452 9.30 -24.82 -16.97
N ASN A 453 10.40 -25.17 -17.62
CA ASN A 453 10.90 -24.42 -18.78
C ASN A 453 9.92 -24.50 -19.96
N ALA A 454 9.36 -25.68 -20.26
CA ALA A 454 8.39 -25.83 -21.34
C ALA A 454 7.11 -25.00 -21.09
N SER A 455 6.59 -25.02 -19.86
CA SER A 455 5.41 -24.22 -19.46
C SER A 455 5.68 -22.72 -19.53
N SER A 456 6.89 -22.30 -19.12
CA SER A 456 7.32 -20.90 -19.21
C SER A 456 7.46 -20.44 -20.67
N THR A 457 8.07 -21.25 -21.54
CA THR A 457 8.26 -20.88 -22.96
C THR A 457 6.92 -20.77 -23.70
N ALA A 458 5.99 -21.70 -23.47
CA ALA A 458 4.66 -21.63 -24.08
C ALA A 458 3.88 -20.38 -23.64
N THR A 459 3.93 -20.06 -22.34
CA THR A 459 3.30 -18.85 -21.79
C THR A 459 3.92 -17.58 -22.37
N GLN A 460 5.26 -17.54 -22.50
CA GLN A 460 5.98 -16.41 -23.10
C GLN A 460 5.64 -16.23 -24.58
N GLN A 461 5.51 -17.32 -25.36
CA GLN A 461 5.13 -17.25 -26.77
C GLN A 461 3.72 -16.71 -26.95
N LEU A 462 2.75 -17.20 -26.17
CA LEU A 462 1.37 -16.70 -26.19
C LEU A 462 1.32 -15.22 -25.80
N THR A 463 2.11 -14.81 -24.80
CA THR A 463 2.22 -13.40 -24.40
C THR A 463 2.85 -12.55 -25.50
N ALA A 464 3.89 -13.05 -26.16
CA ALA A 464 4.56 -12.34 -27.26
C ALA A 464 3.66 -12.18 -28.49
N GLU A 465 2.75 -13.13 -28.73
CA GLU A 465 1.73 -13.02 -29.78
C GLU A 465 0.62 -12.04 -29.38
N PHE A 466 0.12 -12.13 -28.15
CA PHE A 466 -0.93 -11.26 -27.63
C PHE A 466 -0.50 -9.78 -27.57
N THR A 467 0.73 -9.52 -27.13
CA THR A 467 1.32 -8.17 -27.05
C THR A 467 1.49 -7.50 -28.42
N ARG A 468 1.47 -8.25 -29.53
CA ARG A 468 1.47 -7.66 -30.89
C ARG A 468 0.12 -7.08 -31.28
N HIS A 469 -0.96 -7.47 -30.58
CA HIS A 469 -2.32 -7.16 -30.99
C HIS A 469 -3.11 -6.36 -29.94
N ALA A 470 -2.59 -6.22 -28.73
CA ALA A 470 -3.25 -5.52 -27.63
C ALA A 470 -2.32 -4.48 -26.99
N PRO A 471 -2.86 -3.31 -26.58
CA PRO A 471 -2.13 -2.41 -25.71
C PRO A 471 -1.74 -3.13 -24.41
N CYS A 472 -0.56 -2.78 -23.88
CA CYS A 472 0.02 -3.42 -22.70
C CYS A 472 0.12 -2.43 -21.55
N VAL A 473 -0.42 -2.81 -20.39
CA VAL A 473 -0.34 -2.07 -19.13
C VAL A 473 0.72 -2.72 -18.26
N THR A 474 1.82 -2.02 -17.97
CA THR A 474 2.79 -2.47 -16.97
C THR A 474 2.41 -1.88 -15.62
N ILE A 475 2.06 -2.73 -14.64
CA ILE A 475 1.76 -2.33 -13.27
C ILE A 475 2.98 -2.68 -12.40
N HIS A 476 3.50 -1.70 -11.69
CA HIS A 476 4.66 -1.87 -10.82
C HIS A 476 4.29 -2.60 -9.51
N ASP A 477 5.20 -2.63 -8.54
CA ASP A 477 5.02 -3.28 -7.23
C ASP A 477 3.75 -2.84 -6.47
N ASP A 478 3.20 -1.68 -6.84
CA ASP A 478 1.95 -1.16 -6.31
C ASP A 478 1.07 -0.60 -7.42
N ASP A 479 -0.25 -0.68 -7.21
CA ASP A 479 -1.27 -0.35 -8.21
C ASP A 479 -1.45 1.15 -8.48
N ARG A 480 -0.73 2.01 -7.74
CA ARG A 480 -0.66 3.47 -7.97
C ARG A 480 0.18 3.88 -9.17
N HIS A 481 1.10 3.02 -9.63
CA HIS A 481 2.03 3.34 -10.70
C HIS A 481 1.89 2.35 -11.85
N PHE A 482 1.69 2.89 -13.05
CA PHE A 482 1.62 2.06 -14.25
C PHE A 482 2.10 2.81 -15.49
N GLU A 483 2.44 2.03 -16.50
CA GLU A 483 2.82 2.50 -17.83
C GLU A 483 1.91 1.86 -18.87
N LEU A 484 1.44 2.64 -19.85
CA LEU A 484 0.62 2.14 -20.95
C LEU A 484 1.43 2.18 -22.24
N THR A 485 1.59 1.02 -22.87
CA THR A 485 2.23 0.86 -24.17
C THR A 485 1.18 0.54 -25.22
N THR A 486 1.14 1.32 -26.29
CA THR A 486 0.25 1.07 -27.44
C THR A 486 0.62 -0.22 -28.17
N ILE A 487 -0.27 -0.67 -29.08
CA ILE A 487 0.00 -1.79 -30.00
C ILE A 487 1.26 -1.62 -30.86
N HIS A 488 1.76 -0.38 -31.01
CA HIS A 488 2.97 -0.07 -31.75
C HIS A 488 4.24 -0.05 -30.90
N GLY A 489 4.15 -0.45 -29.62
CA GLY A 489 5.29 -0.42 -28.70
C GLY A 489 5.64 0.98 -28.19
N LYS A 490 4.83 2.00 -28.51
CA LYS A 490 5.03 3.38 -28.03
C LYS A 490 4.38 3.56 -26.68
N GLN A 491 5.18 3.95 -25.69
CA GLN A 491 4.70 4.31 -24.34
C GLN A 491 3.94 5.65 -24.40
N LEU A 492 2.74 5.67 -23.85
CA LEU A 492 1.94 6.88 -23.69
C LEU A 492 2.32 7.58 -22.39
N SER A 493 2.57 8.89 -22.47
CA SER A 493 2.77 9.68 -21.25
C SER A 493 1.43 9.85 -20.51
N PRO A 494 1.44 9.96 -19.18
CA PRO A 494 0.20 10.17 -18.41
C PRO A 494 -0.57 11.42 -18.83
N GLU A 495 0.09 12.48 -19.30
CA GLU A 495 -0.58 13.69 -19.81
C GLU A 495 -1.38 13.39 -21.06
N ARG A 496 -0.77 12.70 -22.04
CA ARG A 496 -1.46 12.30 -23.27
C ARG A 496 -2.61 11.33 -22.99
N LEU A 497 -2.42 10.44 -22.02
CA LEU A 497 -3.47 9.51 -21.60
C LEU A 497 -4.63 10.25 -20.91
N ALA A 498 -4.33 11.19 -20.02
CA ALA A 498 -5.35 12.03 -19.36
C ALA A 498 -6.17 12.82 -20.37
N ASP A 499 -5.50 13.49 -21.32
CA ASP A 499 -6.15 14.26 -22.38
C ASP A 499 -7.05 13.36 -23.24
N TRP A 500 -6.58 12.17 -23.62
CA TRP A 500 -7.37 11.22 -24.39
C TRP A 500 -8.59 10.73 -23.59
N ILE A 501 -8.42 10.37 -22.31
CA ILE A 501 -9.54 9.95 -21.45
C ILE A 501 -10.57 11.07 -21.37
N ASN A 502 -10.17 12.30 -21.04
CA ASN A 502 -11.09 13.44 -20.91
C ASN A 502 -11.84 13.74 -22.22
N ASN A 503 -11.14 13.73 -23.36
CA ASN A 503 -11.76 13.92 -24.67
C ASN A 503 -12.70 12.77 -25.07
N SER A 504 -12.48 11.58 -24.50
CA SER A 504 -13.28 10.40 -24.77
C SER A 504 -14.50 10.27 -23.84
N THR A 505 -14.36 10.62 -22.56
CA THR A 505 -15.40 10.49 -21.52
C THR A 505 -16.55 11.48 -21.66
N HIS A 506 -16.36 12.63 -22.32
CA HIS A 506 -17.44 13.59 -22.60
C HIS A 506 -18.69 12.96 -23.23
N ALA A 507 -18.57 11.79 -23.86
CA ALA A 507 -19.68 11.07 -24.47
C ALA A 507 -20.44 10.12 -23.50
N LEU A 508 -19.82 9.63 -22.43
CA LEU A 508 -20.31 8.45 -21.68
C LEU A 508 -20.27 8.59 -20.15
N LEU A 509 -19.29 9.32 -19.61
CA LEU A 509 -19.00 9.37 -18.17
C LEU A 509 -18.67 10.81 -17.76
N GLN A 510 -19.70 11.67 -17.75
CA GLN A 510 -19.55 13.11 -17.48
C GLN A 510 -19.02 13.45 -16.07
N HIS A 511 -18.99 12.48 -15.16
CA HIS A 511 -18.54 12.66 -13.78
C HIS A 511 -17.07 12.28 -13.55
N VAL A 512 -16.38 11.69 -14.54
CA VAL A 512 -14.99 11.25 -14.40
C VAL A 512 -14.05 12.14 -15.20
N THR A 513 -13.05 12.70 -14.52
CA THR A 513 -11.92 13.39 -15.16
C THR A 513 -10.60 12.69 -14.83
N ALA A 514 -9.65 12.71 -15.76
CA ALA A 514 -8.32 12.15 -15.59
C ALA A 514 -7.28 13.26 -15.48
N HIS A 515 -6.31 13.08 -14.59
CA HIS A 515 -5.23 14.05 -14.33
C HIS A 515 -3.88 13.33 -14.27
N ALA A 516 -2.87 13.88 -14.94
CA ALA A 516 -1.49 13.42 -14.81
C ALA A 516 -0.87 14.01 -13.52
N ALA A 517 -0.54 13.15 -12.56
CA ALA A 517 0.02 13.58 -11.28
C ALA A 517 1.55 13.46 -11.23
N SER A 518 2.14 12.54 -12.00
CA SER A 518 3.58 12.37 -12.19
C SER A 518 3.82 11.59 -13.50
N PRO A 519 5.08 11.43 -13.98
CA PRO A 519 5.39 10.71 -15.22
C PRO A 519 4.92 9.25 -15.28
N SER A 520 4.56 8.65 -14.14
CA SER A 520 4.06 7.26 -14.04
C SER A 520 2.78 7.15 -13.20
N ARG A 521 2.11 8.29 -12.91
CA ARG A 521 0.88 8.32 -12.10
C ARG A 521 -0.21 9.11 -12.81
N LEU A 522 -1.31 8.42 -13.06
CA LEU A 522 -2.57 8.99 -13.51
C LEU A 522 -3.59 8.86 -12.39
N THR A 523 -4.29 9.95 -12.07
CA THR A 523 -5.35 10.00 -11.07
C THR A 523 -6.68 10.21 -11.79
N LEU A 524 -7.66 9.34 -11.54
CA LEU A 524 -9.06 9.65 -11.89
C LEU A 524 -9.72 10.40 -10.74
N VAL A 525 -10.50 11.42 -11.08
CA VAL A 525 -11.35 12.16 -10.17
C VAL A 525 -12.79 11.89 -10.58
N ASP A 526 -13.47 11.12 -9.74
CA ASP A 526 -14.88 10.76 -9.85
C ASP A 526 -15.67 11.74 -8.98
N VAL A 527 -16.41 12.65 -9.61
CA VAL A 527 -17.34 13.55 -8.90
C VAL A 527 -18.47 12.69 -8.39
N ALA A 528 -18.36 12.30 -7.12
CA ALA A 528 -19.20 11.28 -6.54
C ALA A 528 -20.69 11.64 -6.64
N ALA A 529 -21.53 10.61 -6.65
CA ALA A 529 -22.97 10.77 -6.54
C ALA A 529 -23.32 11.67 -5.34
N PRO A 530 -24.33 12.56 -5.48
CA PRO A 530 -24.63 13.63 -4.53
C PRO A 530 -24.83 13.20 -3.06
N ASP A 531 -25.04 11.91 -2.79
CA ASP A 531 -25.32 11.37 -1.46
C ASP A 531 -24.12 10.74 -0.73
N SER A 532 -22.94 10.68 -1.36
CA SER A 532 -21.78 10.02 -0.77
C SER A 532 -21.10 10.79 0.37
N GLY A 533 -21.43 12.08 0.54
CA GLY A 533 -20.79 12.98 1.51
C GLY A 533 -19.33 13.33 1.19
N ILE A 534 -18.77 12.79 0.10
CA ILE A 534 -17.44 13.08 -0.42
C ILE A 534 -17.65 13.81 -1.75
N GLY A 535 -17.20 15.06 -1.86
CA GLY A 535 -17.41 15.83 -3.09
C GLY A 535 -16.71 15.24 -4.32
N GLN A 536 -15.57 14.58 -4.12
CA GLN A 536 -14.72 14.02 -5.18
C GLN A 536 -13.96 12.80 -4.67
N ASP A 537 -13.98 11.69 -5.41
CA ASP A 537 -13.15 10.51 -5.14
C ASP A 537 -11.90 10.52 -6.04
N HIS A 538 -10.73 10.48 -5.42
CA HIS A 538 -9.45 10.36 -6.11
C HIS A 538 -9.06 8.89 -6.19
N ILE A 539 -8.80 8.43 -7.41
CA ILE A 539 -8.56 7.03 -7.73
C ILE A 539 -7.21 6.92 -8.45
N ASP A 540 -6.21 6.46 -7.70
CA ASP A 540 -4.87 6.16 -8.17
C ASP A 540 -4.73 4.63 -8.34
N ASP A 541 -5.51 4.05 -9.24
CA ASP A 541 -5.61 2.59 -9.41
C ASP A 541 -5.48 2.20 -10.88
N ALA A 542 -4.38 1.51 -11.20
CA ALA A 542 -4.08 1.05 -12.53
C ALA A 542 -5.17 0.12 -13.12
N LEU A 543 -5.80 -0.73 -12.31
CA LEU A 543 -6.86 -1.63 -12.78
C LEU A 543 -8.17 -0.88 -13.04
N ALA A 544 -8.52 0.10 -12.21
CA ALA A 544 -9.69 0.96 -12.46
C ALA A 544 -9.50 1.78 -13.73
N VAL A 545 -8.32 2.39 -13.90
CA VAL A 545 -7.95 3.13 -15.12
C VAL A 545 -7.99 2.22 -16.35
N SER A 546 -7.47 0.99 -16.25
CA SER A 546 -7.46 0.04 -17.36
C SER A 546 -8.85 -0.38 -17.79
N GLY A 547 -9.77 -0.59 -16.83
CA GLY A 547 -11.17 -0.86 -17.13
C GLY A 547 -11.85 0.31 -17.86
N LEU A 548 -11.57 1.54 -17.42
CA LEU A 548 -12.08 2.75 -18.10
C LEU A 548 -11.53 2.85 -19.52
N ILE A 549 -10.23 2.62 -19.71
CA ILE A 549 -9.60 2.59 -21.04
C ILE A 549 -10.29 1.53 -21.92
N LEU A 550 -10.51 0.32 -21.42
CA LEU A 550 -11.17 -0.74 -22.19
C LEU A 550 -12.60 -0.36 -22.58
N THR A 551 -13.34 0.27 -21.66
CA THR A 551 -14.68 0.79 -21.93
C THR A 551 -14.64 1.81 -23.06
N LEU A 552 -13.74 2.78 -23.00
CA LEU A 552 -13.58 3.80 -24.04
C LEU A 552 -13.10 3.22 -25.38
N MET A 553 -12.30 2.15 -25.35
CA MET A 553 -11.85 1.42 -26.54
C MET A 553 -12.98 0.74 -27.31
N CYS A 554 -14.06 0.35 -26.62
CA CYS A 554 -15.23 -0.24 -27.28
C CYS A 554 -15.94 0.79 -28.17
N ASP A 555 -15.86 2.07 -27.82
CA ASP A 555 -16.54 3.16 -28.55
C ASP A 555 -15.60 3.95 -29.47
N LYS A 556 -14.30 4.04 -29.15
CA LYS A 556 -13.29 4.84 -29.86
C LYS A 556 -11.94 4.13 -29.89
N SER A 557 -11.21 4.22 -31.01
CA SER A 557 -9.83 3.72 -31.06
C SER A 557 -8.89 4.55 -30.16
N LEU A 558 -7.90 3.89 -29.55
CA LEU A 558 -6.80 4.55 -28.83
C LEU A 558 -6.00 5.50 -29.75
N PRO A 559 -5.35 6.54 -29.21
CA PRO A 559 -4.53 7.45 -29.99
C PRO A 559 -3.22 6.76 -30.43
N TYR A 560 -2.84 6.97 -31.70
CA TYR A 560 -1.62 6.42 -32.31
C TYR A 560 -0.31 7.12 -31.85
#